data_AF-A0A3D9DVL3-F1
#
_entry.id   AF-A0A3D9DVL3-F1
#
_cell.length_a   1.000
_cell.length_b   1.000
_cell.length_c   1.000
_cell.angle_alpha   90.00
_cell.angle_beta   90.00
_cell.angle_gamma   90.00
#
_symmetry.space_group_name_H-M   'P 1'
#
loop_
_entity.id
_entity.type
_entity.pdbx_description
1 polymer ?
#
loop_
_entity_poly.entity_id
_entity_poly.type
_entity_poly.pdbx_seq_one_letter_code
_entity_poly.pdbx_strand_id
1 'polypeptide(L)'
;MIVRSITYRKLDTMRTTLDRIRHTLMFEIIGLLIVMPLGHLLFSLSISHMGMVGVISAVVATIWNYVYNLGVDHALKRLRGHVHKNVFMRVIHAICFELGLICVLLPLIALYLGQTLAEAAPLVTSLALFYVVYAFVFNWVYDVVFPIPDSPARGEAPTNRA
;
A
#
# COMPACT_ATOMS: atom_id res chain seq x y z
N MET A 1 -33.89 -33.35 8.85
CA MET A 1 -32.56 -33.02 8.28
C MET A 1 -32.64 -31.73 7.44
N ILE A 2 -33.16 -30.62 7.99
CA ILE A 2 -33.28 -29.31 7.28
C ILE A 2 -33.17 -28.14 8.30
N VAL A 3 -32.25 -28.20 9.27
CA VAL A 3 -32.05 -27.11 10.24
C VAL A 3 -30.56 -26.94 10.55
N ARG A 4 -29.75 -26.60 9.54
CA ARG A 4 -28.31 -26.31 9.76
C ARG A 4 -27.70 -25.25 8.83
N SER A 5 -28.49 -24.45 8.11
CA SER A 5 -27.94 -23.49 7.12
C SER A 5 -28.14 -22.00 7.42
N ILE A 6 -28.48 -21.59 8.65
CA ILE A 6 -28.74 -20.16 8.96
C ILE A 6 -27.71 -19.55 9.93
N THR A 7 -26.74 -20.32 10.46
CA THR A 7 -25.75 -19.83 11.44
C THR A 7 -24.41 -19.40 10.82
N TYR A 8 -24.41 -18.85 9.59
CA TYR A 8 -23.19 -18.32 8.95
C TYR A 8 -23.42 -16.93 8.32
N ARG A 9 -24.09 -16.01 9.02
CA ARG A 9 -24.22 -14.62 8.58
C ARG A 9 -24.10 -13.62 9.73
N LYS A 10 -22.86 -13.45 10.22
CA LYS A 10 -22.28 -12.34 11.04
C LYS A 10 -21.07 -12.97 11.76
N LEU A 11 -19.84 -12.58 11.53
CA LEU A 11 -19.28 -11.23 11.63
C LEU A 11 -18.08 -11.08 10.69
N ASP A 12 -18.31 -10.62 9.46
CA ASP A 12 -17.22 -9.95 8.75
C ASP A 12 -17.19 -8.52 9.30
N THR A 13 -16.37 -8.27 10.32
CA THR A 13 -15.99 -6.91 10.73
C THR A 13 -15.07 -6.31 9.66
N MET A 14 -15.61 -6.17 8.46
CA MET A 14 -14.98 -5.46 7.35
C MET A 14 -15.15 -3.97 7.61
N ARG A 15 -14.04 -3.20 7.60
CA ARG A 15 -14.06 -1.74 7.60
C ARG A 15 -15.08 -1.25 6.56
N THR A 16 -15.96 -0.33 6.99
CA THR A 16 -17.02 0.20 6.14
C THR A 16 -16.44 0.90 4.91
N THR A 17 -17.22 1.00 3.83
CA THR A 17 -16.78 1.73 2.62
C THR A 17 -16.39 3.17 2.94
N LEU A 18 -17.08 3.81 3.88
CA LEU A 18 -16.78 5.17 4.35
C LEU A 18 -15.43 5.25 5.08
N ASP A 19 -15.10 4.27 5.92
CA ASP A 19 -13.78 4.23 6.60
C ASP A 19 -12.64 4.09 5.59
N ARG A 20 -12.84 3.28 4.54
CA ARG A 20 -11.86 3.11 3.46
C ARG A 20 -11.63 4.40 2.68
N ILE A 21 -12.72 5.10 2.34
CA ILE A 21 -12.63 6.40 1.65
C ILE A 21 -11.93 7.43 2.53
N ARG A 22 -12.30 7.53 3.82
CA ARG A 22 -11.62 8.43 4.77
C ARG A 22 -10.13 8.12 4.86
N HIS A 23 -9.77 6.84 5.00
CA HIS A 23 -8.38 6.40 5.06
C HIS A 23 -7.59 6.83 3.83
N THR A 24 -8.07 6.47 2.63
CA THR A 24 -7.37 6.78 1.37
C THR A 24 -7.24 8.29 1.14
N LEU A 25 -8.29 9.07 1.44
CA LEU A 25 -8.21 10.53 1.30
C LEU A 25 -7.24 11.15 2.30
N MET A 26 -7.26 10.73 3.56
CA MET A 26 -6.31 11.24 4.56
C MET A 26 -4.88 10.88 4.22
N PHE A 27 -4.64 9.65 3.74
CA PHE A 27 -3.34 9.20 3.29
C PHE A 27 -2.80 10.07 2.15
N GLU A 28 -3.62 10.30 1.12
CA GLU A 28 -3.19 11.08 -0.05
C GLU A 28 -2.95 12.55 0.31
N ILE A 29 -3.90 13.18 1.02
CA ILE A 29 -3.82 14.60 1.36
C ILE A 29 -2.62 14.89 2.27
N ILE A 30 -2.44 14.09 3.33
CA ILE A 30 -1.33 14.30 4.26
C ILE A 30 0.01 14.00 3.58
N GLY A 31 0.07 12.94 2.76
CA GLY A 31 1.24 12.62 1.96
C GLY A 31 1.66 13.78 1.07
N LEU A 32 0.72 14.34 0.29
CA LEU A 32 1.00 15.48 -0.60
C LEU A 32 1.41 16.74 0.17
N LEU A 33 0.75 17.05 1.30
CA LEU A 33 1.11 18.20 2.14
C LEU A 33 2.53 18.12 2.68
N ILE A 34 3.10 16.93 2.84
CA ILE A 34 4.47 16.71 3.28
C ILE A 34 5.43 16.70 2.08
N VAL A 35 5.10 15.94 1.03
CA VAL A 35 5.97 15.74 -0.14
C VAL A 35 6.16 17.02 -0.94
N MET A 36 5.12 17.83 -1.11
CA MET A 36 5.20 19.06 -1.90
C MET A 36 6.23 20.08 -1.35
N PRO A 37 6.21 20.47 -0.06
CA PRO A 37 7.21 21.37 0.49
C PRO A 37 8.59 20.72 0.63
N LEU A 38 8.69 19.43 0.99
CA LEU A 38 9.98 18.72 1.05
C LEU A 38 10.63 18.65 -0.33
N GLY A 39 9.85 18.36 -1.37
CA GLY A 39 10.33 18.30 -2.74
C GLY A 39 10.79 19.65 -3.25
N HIS A 40 10.06 20.72 -2.91
CA HIS A 40 10.47 22.08 -3.20
C HIS A 40 11.80 22.44 -2.53
N LEU A 41 11.95 22.10 -1.25
CA LEU A 41 13.14 22.44 -0.47
C LEU A 41 14.38 21.62 -0.87
N LEU A 42 14.21 20.32 -1.15
CA LEU A 42 15.32 19.40 -1.40
C LEU A 42 15.73 19.35 -2.87
N PHE A 43 14.79 19.56 -3.81
CA PHE A 43 15.03 19.41 -5.24
C PHE A 43 14.80 20.70 -6.03
N SER A 44 14.51 21.82 -5.35
CA SER A 44 14.24 23.13 -5.96
C SER A 44 13.13 23.11 -7.02
N LEU A 45 12.23 22.12 -6.96
CA LEU A 45 11.11 21.98 -7.89
C LEU A 45 9.96 22.86 -7.45
N SER A 46 9.22 23.41 -8.41
CA SER A 46 7.99 24.14 -8.08
C SER A 46 6.95 23.20 -7.43
N ILE A 47 6.09 23.76 -6.58
CA ILE A 47 5.02 23.03 -5.89
C ILE A 47 4.08 22.33 -6.88
N SER A 48 3.78 22.95 -8.03
CA SER A 48 2.95 22.36 -9.08
C SER A 48 3.59 21.13 -9.72
N HIS A 49 4.90 21.18 -10.01
CA HIS A 49 5.64 20.02 -10.52
C HIS A 49 5.68 18.89 -9.49
N MET A 50 5.88 19.18 -8.20
CA MET A 50 5.84 18.15 -7.15
C MET A 50 4.47 17.47 -7.03
N GLY A 51 3.38 18.24 -7.14
CA GLY A 51 2.03 17.67 -7.15
C GLY A 51 1.82 16.74 -8.35
N MET A 52 2.24 17.14 -9.55
CA MET A 52 2.13 16.31 -10.75
C MET A 52 2.99 15.05 -10.68
N VAL A 53 4.23 15.16 -10.17
CA VAL A 53 5.11 14.01 -9.91
C VAL A 53 4.43 13.03 -8.95
N GLY A 54 3.78 13.52 -7.89
CA GLY A 54 3.00 12.69 -6.96
C GLY A 54 1.88 11.93 -7.68
N VAL A 55 1.06 12.62 -8.47
CA VAL A 55 -0.05 12.01 -9.23
C VAL A 55 0.44 10.97 -10.23
N ILE A 56 1.45 11.30 -11.04
CA ILE A 56 2.06 10.36 -11.99
C ILE A 56 2.60 9.14 -11.25
N SER A 57 3.30 9.35 -10.14
CA SER A 57 3.86 8.27 -9.32
C SER A 57 2.77 7.37 -8.75
N ALA A 58 1.67 7.92 -8.22
CA ALA A 58 0.56 7.16 -7.68
C ALA A 58 -0.12 6.28 -8.74
N VAL A 59 -0.34 6.83 -9.94
CA VAL A 59 -0.93 6.09 -11.07
C VAL A 59 -0.01 4.97 -11.52
N VAL A 60 1.28 5.29 -11.76
CA VAL A 60 2.27 4.30 -12.20
C VAL A 60 2.46 3.21 -11.15
N ALA A 61 2.55 3.56 -9.87
CA ALA A 61 2.69 2.61 -8.78
C ALA A 61 1.47 1.68 -8.68
N THR A 62 0.25 2.20 -8.86
CA THR A 62 -0.97 1.38 -8.85
C THR A 62 -0.97 0.37 -10.01
N ILE A 63 -0.62 0.82 -11.22
CA ILE A 63 -0.52 -0.05 -12.40
C ILE A 63 0.58 -1.09 -12.21
N TRP A 64 1.77 -0.67 -11.76
CA TRP A 64 2.90 -1.56 -11.52
C TRP A 64 2.60 -2.61 -10.45
N ASN A 65 1.93 -2.22 -9.36
CA ASN A 65 1.48 -3.14 -8.32
C ASN A 65 0.59 -4.24 -8.90
N TYR A 66 -0.37 -3.88 -9.76
CA TYR A 66 -1.21 -4.87 -10.43
C TYR A 66 -0.41 -5.80 -11.36
N VAL A 67 0.43 -5.22 -12.25
CA VAL A 67 1.21 -5.98 -13.24
C VAL A 67 2.20 -6.93 -12.56
N TYR A 68 2.91 -6.46 -11.54
CA TYR A 68 3.89 -7.26 -10.82
C TYR A 68 3.24 -8.41 -10.06
N ASN A 69 2.14 -8.15 -9.33
CA ASN A 69 1.38 -9.19 -8.65
C ASN A 69 0.87 -10.24 -9.63
N LEU A 70 0.31 -9.82 -10.77
CA LEU A 70 -0.16 -10.73 -11.81
C LEU A 70 0.97 -11.60 -12.38
N GLY A 71 2.14 -11.00 -12.67
CA GLY A 71 3.30 -11.71 -13.19
C GLY A 71 3.84 -12.76 -12.21
N VAL A 72 3.93 -12.40 -10.92
CA VAL A 72 4.39 -13.31 -9.88
C VAL A 72 3.37 -14.43 -9.63
N ASP A 73 2.07 -14.14 -9.66
CA ASP A 73 1.02 -15.15 -9.50
C ASP A 73 1.05 -16.17 -10.65
N HIS A 74 1.29 -15.73 -11.88
CA HIS A 74 1.48 -16.64 -13.03
C HIS A 74 2.76 -17.46 -12.91
N ALA A 75 3.86 -16.86 -12.46
CA ALA A 75 5.11 -17.57 -12.23
C ALA A 75 4.96 -18.64 -11.13
N LEU A 76 4.32 -18.31 -10.00
CA LEU A 76 4.04 -19.24 -8.91
C LEU A 76 3.11 -20.38 -9.34
N LYS A 77 2.05 -20.09 -10.11
CA LYS A 77 1.16 -21.10 -10.68
C LYS A 77 1.90 -22.08 -11.60
N ARG A 78 2.83 -21.59 -12.44
CA ARG A 78 3.63 -22.44 -13.32
C ARG A 78 4.73 -23.22 -12.60
N LEU A 79 5.33 -22.66 -11.55
CA LEU A 79 6.52 -23.24 -10.93
C LEU A 79 6.24 -24.18 -9.75
N ARG A 80 5.16 -23.99 -8.97
CA ARG A 80 5.01 -24.71 -7.68
C ARG A 80 3.64 -25.30 -7.37
N GLY A 81 2.57 -24.99 -8.11
CA GLY A 81 1.23 -25.55 -7.83
C GLY A 81 0.58 -25.12 -6.49
N HIS A 82 1.32 -24.46 -5.59
CA HIS A 82 0.85 -23.92 -4.31
C HIS A 82 1.45 -22.53 -4.02
N VAL A 83 0.70 -21.69 -3.30
CA VAL A 83 0.98 -20.24 -3.09
C VAL A 83 1.68 -19.96 -1.73
N HIS A 84 2.18 -20.97 -1.03
CA HIS A 84 2.81 -20.77 0.29
C HIS A 84 4.19 -20.10 0.16
N LYS A 85 4.23 -18.79 0.42
CA LYS A 85 5.43 -17.94 0.41
C LYS A 85 6.15 -18.02 1.77
N ASN A 86 7.35 -18.61 1.80
CA ASN A 86 8.28 -18.51 2.94
C ASN A 86 8.64 -17.02 3.19
N VAL A 87 8.93 -16.62 4.43
CA VAL A 87 9.23 -15.22 4.81
C VAL A 87 10.37 -14.64 3.95
N PHE A 88 11.40 -15.43 3.69
CA PHE A 88 12.51 -15.05 2.80
C PHE A 88 12.05 -14.69 1.37
N MET A 89 11.08 -15.44 0.84
CA MET A 89 10.48 -15.16 -0.47
C MET A 89 9.69 -13.85 -0.48
N ARG A 90 9.08 -13.46 0.64
CA ARG A 90 8.36 -12.18 0.76
C ARG A 90 9.32 -11.00 0.75
N VAL A 91 10.46 -11.12 1.42
CA VAL A 91 11.50 -10.06 1.44
C VAL A 91 12.08 -9.86 0.05
N ILE A 92 12.51 -10.94 -0.62
CA ILE A 92 13.02 -10.85 -2.00
C ILE A 92 11.97 -10.25 -2.93
N HIS A 93 10.73 -10.70 -2.83
CA HIS A 93 9.65 -10.19 -3.65
C HIS A 93 9.40 -8.69 -3.44
N ALA A 94 9.45 -8.20 -2.19
CA ALA A 94 9.29 -6.79 -1.88
C ALA A 94 10.47 -5.96 -2.43
N ILE A 95 11.71 -6.43 -2.27
CA ILE A 95 12.89 -5.76 -2.81
C ILE A 95 12.82 -5.68 -4.35
N CYS A 96 12.49 -6.79 -5.02
CA CYS A 96 12.32 -6.81 -6.47
C CYS A 96 11.17 -5.92 -6.95
N PHE A 97 10.08 -5.84 -6.18
CA PHE A 97 8.96 -4.95 -6.47
C PHE A 97 9.40 -3.49 -6.47
N GLU A 98 10.07 -3.09 -5.39
CA GLU A 98 10.51 -1.71 -5.18
C GLU A 98 11.55 -1.28 -6.22
N LEU A 99 12.55 -2.13 -6.47
CA LEU A 99 13.56 -1.88 -7.50
C LEU A 99 12.96 -1.81 -8.90
N GLY A 100 12.03 -2.72 -9.21
CA GLY A 100 11.32 -2.72 -10.48
C GLY A 100 10.45 -1.46 -10.66
N LEU A 101 9.80 -1.00 -9.59
CA LEU A 101 9.03 0.23 -9.59
C LEU A 101 9.92 1.43 -9.89
N ILE A 102 11.08 1.53 -9.23
CA ILE A 102 12.06 2.60 -9.50
C ILE A 102 12.51 2.55 -10.97
N CYS A 103 12.81 1.37 -11.53
CA CYS A 103 13.22 1.23 -12.92
C CYS A 103 12.15 1.71 -13.93
N VAL A 104 10.86 1.59 -13.61
CA VAL A 104 9.76 2.07 -14.46
C VAL A 104 9.47 3.55 -14.23
N LEU A 105 9.47 3.98 -12.97
CA LEU A 105 9.10 5.34 -12.59
C LEU A 105 10.20 6.35 -12.94
N LEU A 106 11.46 5.96 -12.78
CA LEU A 106 12.62 6.81 -13.04
C LEU A 106 12.65 7.42 -14.45
N PRO A 107 12.56 6.64 -15.55
CA PRO A 107 12.55 7.22 -16.89
C PRO A 107 11.33 8.10 -17.16
N LEU A 108 10.17 7.79 -16.56
CA LEU A 108 8.96 8.59 -16.73
C LEU A 108 9.08 9.96 -16.05
N ILE A 109 9.60 10.00 -14.83
CA ILE A 109 9.82 11.26 -14.10
C ILE A 109 10.95 12.07 -14.74
N ALA A 110 12.02 11.43 -15.17
CA ALA A 110 13.11 12.09 -15.90
C ALA A 110 12.59 12.75 -17.19
N LEU A 111 11.77 12.02 -17.97
CA LEU A 111 11.14 12.55 -19.17
C LEU A 111 10.20 13.73 -18.85
N TYR A 112 9.39 13.63 -17.80
CA TYR A 112 8.46 14.68 -17.39
C TYR A 112 9.19 15.96 -16.95
N LEU A 113 10.27 15.84 -16.19
CA LEU A 113 11.06 16.97 -15.71
C LEU A 113 12.07 17.50 -16.73
N GLY A 114 12.26 16.81 -17.86
CA GLY A 114 13.30 17.12 -18.84
C GLY A 114 14.72 16.95 -18.29
N GLN A 115 14.89 16.07 -17.30
CA GLN A 115 16.16 15.81 -16.61
C GLN A 115 16.79 14.50 -17.10
N THR A 116 18.09 14.35 -16.87
CA THR A 116 18.75 13.06 -17.08
C THR A 116 18.33 12.04 -16.02
N LEU A 117 18.51 10.74 -16.31
CA LEU A 117 18.19 9.67 -15.36
C LEU A 117 18.95 9.82 -14.03
N ALA A 118 20.19 10.31 -14.08
CA ALA A 118 21.01 10.51 -12.89
C ALA A 118 20.51 11.67 -12.02
N GLU A 119 20.02 12.75 -12.62
CA GLU A 119 19.45 13.90 -11.91
C GLU A 119 18.09 13.57 -11.27
N ALA A 120 17.27 12.76 -11.94
CA ALA A 120 15.96 12.35 -11.43
C ALA A 120 16.05 11.21 -10.38
N ALA A 121 17.13 10.43 -10.37
CA ALA A 121 17.27 9.26 -9.50
C ALA A 121 17.16 9.57 -8.00
N PRO A 122 17.82 10.62 -7.47
CA PRO A 122 17.66 11.03 -6.07
C PRO A 122 16.21 11.35 -5.71
N LEU A 123 15.48 12.08 -6.58
CA LEU A 123 14.08 12.42 -6.36
C LEU A 123 13.23 11.16 -6.28
N VAL A 124 13.30 10.30 -7.30
CA VAL A 124 12.47 9.10 -7.42
C VAL A 124 12.74 8.11 -6.28
N THR A 125 14.02 7.92 -5.93
CA THR A 125 14.41 7.04 -4.81
C THR A 125 13.95 7.60 -3.48
N SER A 126 14.09 8.91 -3.26
CA SER A 126 13.64 9.56 -2.02
C SER A 126 12.12 9.48 -1.88
N LEU A 127 11.39 9.66 -2.97
CA LEU A 127 9.93 9.61 -3.00
C LEU A 127 9.43 8.18 -2.72
N ALA A 128 10.05 7.18 -3.32
CA ALA A 128 9.76 5.76 -3.07
C ALA A 128 9.99 5.39 -1.60
N LEU A 129 11.19 5.69 -1.07
CA LEU A 129 11.53 5.42 0.33
C LEU A 129 10.59 6.17 1.30
N PHE A 130 10.31 7.44 1.00
CA PHE A 130 9.36 8.23 1.77
C PHE A 130 8.00 7.55 1.84
N TYR A 131 7.41 7.15 0.71
CA TYR A 131 6.08 6.54 0.69
C TYR A 131 6.03 5.17 1.38
N VAL A 132 7.11 4.37 1.31
CA VAL A 132 7.21 3.10 2.04
C VAL A 132 7.14 3.35 3.55
N VAL A 133 7.97 4.27 4.06
CA VAL A 133 8.01 4.58 5.49
C VAL A 133 6.71 5.28 5.92
N TYR A 134 6.25 6.24 5.13
CA TYR A 134 5.03 7.00 5.38
C TYR A 134 3.80 6.08 5.43
N ALA A 135 3.64 5.16 4.48
CA ALA A 135 2.54 4.19 4.50
C ALA A 135 2.57 3.30 5.73
N PHE A 136 3.75 2.82 6.13
CA PHE A 136 3.88 2.03 7.35
C PHE A 136 3.42 2.84 8.60
N VAL A 137 3.96 4.05 8.78
CA VAL A 137 3.63 4.90 9.94
C VAL A 137 2.17 5.32 9.91
N PHE A 138 1.66 5.76 8.76
CA PHE A 138 0.27 6.19 8.62
C PHE A 138 -0.69 5.05 8.94
N ASN A 139 -0.49 3.87 8.35
CA ASN A 139 -1.35 2.71 8.62
C ASN A 139 -1.35 2.36 10.11
N TRP A 140 -0.17 2.36 10.75
CA TRP A 140 -0.08 2.09 12.18
C TRP A 140 -0.81 3.13 13.04
N VAL A 141 -0.57 4.42 12.78
CA VAL A 141 -1.25 5.52 13.51
C VAL A 141 -2.75 5.46 13.28
N TYR A 142 -3.20 5.21 12.05
CA TYR A 142 -4.62 5.12 11.73
C TYR A 142 -5.28 3.96 12.47
N ASP A 143 -4.63 2.81 12.57
CA ASP A 143 -5.15 1.65 13.29
C ASP A 143 -5.24 1.90 14.81
N VAL A 144 -4.32 2.69 15.38
CA VAL A 144 -4.38 3.11 16.80
C VAL A 144 -5.52 4.13 17.05
N VAL A 145 -5.71 5.08 16.13
CA VAL A 145 -6.73 6.14 16.27
C VAL A 145 -8.14 5.62 15.94
N PHE A 146 -8.25 4.69 15.00
CA PHE A 146 -9.50 4.07 14.56
C PHE A 146 -9.42 2.54 14.71
N PRO A 147 -9.45 2.02 15.95
CA PRO A 147 -9.42 0.59 16.20
C PRO A 147 -10.65 -0.06 15.58
N ILE A 148 -10.44 -1.23 14.97
CA ILE A 148 -11.53 -2.06 14.47
C ILE A 148 -12.30 -2.59 15.69
N PRO A 149 -13.63 -2.49 15.75
CA PRO A 149 -14.39 -3.04 16.86
C PRO A 149 -14.05 -4.52 17.04
N ASP A 150 -13.53 -4.88 18.21
CA ASP A 150 -13.29 -6.28 18.54
C ASP A 150 -14.61 -7.03 18.40
N SER A 151 -14.57 -8.15 17.66
CA SER A 151 -15.66 -9.11 17.68
C SER A 151 -15.89 -9.47 19.15
N PRO A 152 -17.10 -9.29 19.71
CA PRO A 152 -17.30 -9.48 21.14
C PRO A 152 -16.80 -10.87 21.52
N ALA A 153 -15.82 -10.88 22.43
CA ALA A 153 -15.24 -12.10 22.96
C ALA A 153 -16.38 -13.06 23.31
N ARG A 154 -16.28 -14.28 22.78
CA ARG A 154 -17.21 -15.39 22.98
C ARG A 154 -17.58 -15.46 24.47
N GLY A 155 -18.73 -14.88 24.82
CA GLY A 155 -19.22 -14.82 26.19
C GLY A 155 -19.33 -16.22 26.76
N GLU A 156 -18.80 -16.36 27.98
CA GLU A 156 -18.92 -17.45 28.93
C GLU A 156 -19.89 -18.57 28.52
N ALA A 157 -19.35 -19.78 28.34
CA ALA A 157 -20.16 -20.98 28.42
C ALA A 157 -20.81 -21.01 29.82
N PRO A 158 -22.13 -21.28 29.95
CA PRO A 158 -22.76 -21.36 31.25
C PRO A 158 -22.10 -22.50 32.03
N THR A 159 -21.41 -22.14 33.11
CA THR A 159 -20.91 -23.10 34.10
C THR A 159 -22.13 -23.71 34.77
N ASN A 160 -22.53 -24.89 34.31
CA ASN A 160 -23.58 -25.69 34.93
C ASN A 160 -23.10 -26.07 36.34
N ARG A 161 -23.54 -25.33 37.36
CA ARG A 161 -23.44 -25.74 38.76
C ARG A 161 -24.57 -26.72 39.02
N ALA A 162 -24.15 -27.89 39.49
CA ALA A 162 -24.94 -29.08 39.84
C ALA A 162 -26.04 -28.81 40.88
#